data_AF-A0A2V8C4S0-F1
#
_entry.id   AF-A0A2V8C4S0-F1
#
_cell.length_a   1.000
_cell.length_b   1.000
_cell.length_c   1.000
_cell.angle_alpha   90.00
_cell.angle_beta   90.00
_cell.angle_gamma   90.00
#
_symmetry.space_group_name_H-M   'P 1'
#
loop_
_entity.id
_entity.type
_entity.pdbx_description
1 polymer ?
#
loop_
_entity_poly.entity_id
_entity_poly.type
_entity_poly.pdbx_seq_one_letter_code
_entity_poly.pdbx_strand_id
1 'polypeptide(L)' 'MTRRHVRKSSDGGKALSVFDAQAFLESAGATKTIVQFGRGDAVFTQGDACEHVMYIQTGSVKLSVLSKTGREA' A
#
# COMPACT_ATOMS: atom_id res chain seq x y z
N MET A 1 -26.94 -34.68 -39.53
CA MET A 1 -26.94 -33.51 -38.63
C MET A 1 -26.02 -33.80 -37.46
N THR A 2 -24.75 -33.36 -37.50
CA THR A 2 -23.79 -33.67 -36.43
C THR A 2 -23.36 -32.39 -35.76
N ARG A 3 -23.98 -32.11 -34.61
CA ARG A 3 -23.77 -30.91 -33.80
C ARG A 3 -22.40 -31.04 -33.10
N ARG A 4 -21.37 -30.38 -33.62
CA ARG A 4 -20.07 -30.27 -32.95
C ARG A 4 -20.26 -29.57 -31.61
N HIS A 5 -19.91 -30.25 -30.52
CA HIS A 5 -19.66 -29.62 -29.23
C HIS A 5 -18.32 -28.89 -29.33
N VAL A 6 -18.37 -27.56 -29.34
CA VAL A 6 -17.18 -26.73 -29.13
C VAL A 6 -16.84 -26.84 -27.64
N ARG A 7 -15.73 -27.50 -27.29
CA ARG A 7 -15.19 -27.40 -25.93
C ARG A 7 -14.69 -25.98 -25.76
N LYS A 8 -15.28 -25.24 -24.83
CA LYS A 8 -14.75 -23.96 -24.37
C LYS A 8 -13.47 -24.26 -23.59
N SER A 9 -12.32 -23.99 -24.19
CA SER A 9 -11.04 -23.92 -23.48
C SER A 9 -11.14 -22.77 -22.48
N SER A 10 -11.09 -23.10 -21.19
CA SER A 10 -10.86 -22.11 -20.14
C SER A 10 -9.45 -21.59 -20.33
N ASP A 11 -9.33 -20.40 -20.88
CA ASP A 11 -8.09 -19.66 -20.94
C ASP A 11 -7.67 -19.40 -19.49
N GLY A 12 -6.77 -20.24 -18.99
CA GLY A 12 -6.20 -20.18 -17.65
C GLY A 12 -5.22 -19.01 -17.57
N GLY A 13 -5.66 -17.81 -17.92
CA GLY A 13 -4.99 -16.60 -17.53
C GLY A 13 -5.01 -16.57 -16.01
N LYS A 14 -3.86 -16.81 -15.38
CA LYS A 14 -3.68 -16.51 -13.96
C LYS A 14 -4.08 -15.05 -13.78
N ALA A 15 -5.29 -14.83 -13.27
CA ALA A 15 -5.69 -13.52 -12.80
C ALA A 15 -4.62 -13.10 -11.79
N LEU A 16 -3.91 -12.01 -12.10
CA LEU A 16 -3.02 -11.39 -11.12
C LEU A 16 -3.93 -10.99 -9.95
N SER A 17 -3.76 -11.66 -8.82
CA SER A 17 -4.49 -11.32 -7.60
C SER A 17 -4.17 -9.87 -7.26
N VAL A 18 -5.20 -9.03 -7.09
CA VAL A 18 -5.02 -7.67 -6.57
C VAL A 18 -4.34 -7.78 -5.21
N PHE A 19 -3.27 -7.00 -5.00
CA PHE A 19 -2.59 -6.97 -3.71
C PHE A 19 -3.49 -6.30 -2.67
N ASP A 20 -3.87 -7.04 -1.64
CA ASP A 20 -4.59 -6.54 -0.48
C ASP A 20 -3.59 -6.24 0.65
N ALA A 21 -3.30 -4.95 0.83
CA ALA A 21 -2.37 -4.49 1.85
C ALA A 21 -2.87 -4.80 3.27
N GLN A 22 -4.19 -4.76 3.51
CA GLN A 22 -4.74 -5.02 4.83
C GLN A 22 -4.54 -6.51 5.18
N ALA A 23 -4.94 -7.40 4.28
CA ALA A 23 -4.76 -8.85 4.47
C ALA A 23 -3.27 -9.21 4.64
N PHE A 24 -2.38 -8.60 3.84
CA PHE A 24 -0.94 -8.79 3.98
C PHE A 24 -0.43 -8.36 5.36
N LEU A 25 -0.77 -7.17 5.82
CA LEU A 25 -0.34 -6.68 7.12
C LEU A 25 -0.91 -7.52 8.26
N GLU A 26 -2.14 -8.04 8.12
CA GLU A 26 -2.78 -8.93 9.12
C GLU A 26 -2.11 -10.30 9.19
N SER A 27 -1.53 -10.79 8.10
CA SER A 27 -0.87 -12.10 8.06
C SER A 27 0.37 -12.23 8.95
N ALA A 28 1.00 -11.12 9.34
CA ALA A 28 2.26 -11.11 10.07
C ALA A 28 2.14 -11.52 11.56
N GLY A 29 0.91 -11.65 12.10
CA GLY A 29 0.68 -12.07 13.49
C GLY A 29 1.20 -11.12 14.58
N ALA A 30 1.84 -10.01 14.21
CA ALA A 30 2.37 -9.01 15.13
C ALA A 30 1.26 -8.06 15.60
N THR A 31 1.35 -7.61 16.86
CA THR A 31 0.48 -6.55 17.37
C THR A 31 0.77 -5.26 16.61
N LYS A 32 -0.27 -4.67 16.01
CA LYS A 32 -0.15 -3.42 15.26
C LYS A 32 -0.51 -2.25 16.15
N THR A 33 0.31 -1.20 16.10
CA THR A 33 -0.04 0.09 16.69
C THR A 33 -0.72 0.95 15.63
N ILE A 34 -1.94 1.41 15.92
CA ILE A 34 -2.65 2.38 15.07
C ILE A 34 -2.49 3.76 15.72
N VAL A 35 -2.02 4.73 14.93
CA VAL A 35 -1.84 6.12 15.36
C VAL A 35 -2.62 7.03 14.41
N GLN A 36 -3.28 8.05 14.95
CA GLN A 36 -4.04 9.03 14.18
C GLN A 36 -3.30 10.36 14.13
N PHE A 37 -3.32 11.01 12.97
CA PHE A 37 -2.71 12.32 12.74
C PHE A 37 -3.75 13.30 12.20
N GLY A 38 -3.72 14.52 12.71
CA GLY A 38 -4.51 15.63 12.20
C GLY A 38 -3.92 16.23 10.91
N ARG A 39 -4.69 17.10 10.25
CA ARG A 39 -4.18 17.86 9.11
C ARG A 39 -3.07 18.80 9.58
N GLY A 40 -1.90 18.68 8.96
CA GLY A 40 -0.74 19.53 9.24
C GLY A 40 0.22 18.95 10.28
N ASP A 41 -0.14 17.83 10.92
CA ASP A 41 0.77 17.12 11.82
C ASP A 41 1.92 16.51 11.03
N ALA A 42 3.12 16.57 11.61
CA ALA A 42 4.29 15.88 11.09
C ALA A 42 4.21 14.40 11.47
N VAL A 43 4.22 13.52 10.45
CA VAL A 43 4.30 12.06 10.66
C VAL A 43 5.76 11.63 10.84
N PHE A 44 6.64 12.12 9.96
CA PHE A 44 8.09 11.97 10.05
C PHE A 44 8.77 13.30 9.69
N THR A 45 9.94 13.55 10.27
CA THR A 45 10.78 14.71 9.96
C THR A 45 12.05 14.25 9.25
N GLN A 46 12.46 14.97 8.21
CA GLN A 46 13.68 14.65 7.47
C GLN A 46 14.91 14.76 8.39
N GLY A 47 15.72 13.69 8.44
CA GLY A 47 16.95 13.64 9.22
C GLY A 47 16.77 13.08 10.63
N ASP A 48 15.53 12.95 11.10
CA ASP A 48 15.25 12.30 12.39
C ASP A 48 15.43 10.78 12.26
N ALA A 49 16.02 10.17 13.29
CA ALA A 49 16.13 8.72 13.37
C ALA A 49 14.74 8.09 13.49
N CYS A 50 14.51 6.99 12.77
CA CYS A 50 13.24 6.29 12.78
C CYS A 50 13.45 4.77 12.72
N GLU A 51 12.76 4.04 13.59
CA GLU A 51 12.78 2.57 13.66
C GLU A 51 11.49 1.93 13.12
N HIS A 52 10.57 2.74 12.58
CA HIS A 52 9.22 2.31 12.22
C HIS A 52 8.90 2.57 10.75
N VAL A 53 8.20 1.62 10.15
CA VAL A 53 7.55 1.78 8.85
C VAL A 53 6.06 1.79 9.08
N MET A 54 5.38 2.81 8.55
CA MET A 54 3.93 2.99 8.69
C MET A 54 3.25 2.89 7.34
N TYR A 55 2.02 2.38 7.34
CA TYR A 55 1.15 2.28 6.16
C TYR A 55 -0.06 3.19 6.36
N ILE A 56 -0.51 3.82 5.27
CA ILE A 56 -1.70 4.68 5.30
C ILE A 56 -2.93 3.78 5.20
N GLN A 57 -3.70 3.69 6.29
CA GLN A 57 -4.95 2.93 6.30
C GLN A 57 -6.10 3.75 5.69
N THR A 58 -6.14 5.05 5.96
CA THR A 58 -7.15 5.99 5.42
C THR A 58 -6.55 7.37 5.20
N GLY A 59 -7.11 8.12 4.24
CA GLY A 59 -6.66 9.48 3.91
C GLY A 59 -5.43 9.52 2.99
N SER A 60 -4.67 10.61 3.08
CA SER A 60 -3.45 10.83 2.31
C SER A 60 -2.44 11.64 3.11
N VAL A 61 -1.16 11.49 2.76
CA VAL A 61 -0.06 12.27 3.33
C VAL A 61 0.67 12.99 2.22
N LYS A 62 1.22 14.17 2.51
CA LYS A 62 2.17 14.84 1.63
C LYS A 62 3.57 14.37 2.03
N LEU A 63 4.31 13.80 1.08
CA LEU A 63 5.74 13.60 1.23
C LEU A 63 6.44 14.85 0.69
N SER A 64 7.32 15.44 1.48
CA SER A 64 8.20 16.48 0.98
C SER A 64 9.60 16.41 1.57
N VAL A 65 10.56 16.94 0.82
CA VAL A 65 11.98 16.93 1.19
C VAL A 65 12.53 18.34 1.09
N LEU A 66 13.26 18.77 2.13
CA LEU A 66 13.96 20.05 2.13
C LEU A 66 15.40 19.85 1.63
N SER A 67 15.79 20.69 0.68
CA SER A 67 17.19 20.80 0.24
C SER A 67 18.02 21.52 1.31
N LYS A 68 19.35 21.36 1.23
CA LYS A 68 20.29 22.13 2.07
C LYS A 68 20.13 23.66 1.92
N THR A 69 19.58 24.12 0.80
CA THR A 69 19.31 25.53 0.51
C THR A 69 17.86 25.93 0.79
N GLY A 70 17.07 25.07 1.45
CA GLY A 70 15.70 25.37 1.89
C GLY A 70 14.62 25.24 0.83
N ARG A 71 14.88 24.60 -0.31
CA ARG A 71 13.85 24.33 -1.33
C ARG A 71 13.11 23.04 -1.01
N GLU A 72 11.78 23.06 -1.11
CA GLU A 72 10.91 21.90 -0.93
C GLU A 72 10.58 21.25 -2.30
N ALA A 73 10.47 19.92 -2.33
CA ALA A 73 9.97 19.14 -3.45
C ALA A 73 8.93 18.12 -2.96
#